data_AF-A0A9P7BZ08-F1
#
_entry.id   AF-A0A9P7BZ08-F1
#
_cell.length_a   1.000
_cell.length_b   1.000
_cell.length_c   1.000
_cell.angle_alpha   90.00
_cell.angle_beta   90.00
_cell.angle_gamma   90.00
#
_symmetry.space_group_name_H-M   'P 1'
#
loop_
_entity.id
_entity.type
_entity.pdbx_description
1 polymer ?
#
loop_
_entity_poly.entity_id
_entity_poly.type
_entity_poly.pdbx_seq_one_letter_code
_entity_poly.pdbx_strand_id
1 'polypeptide(L)'
;MAHADTALMAQNTFGARIEHARDFTVNDLAAMMSMQYDNQGLAALWPLIETAIMAPGEDEWLNAAPEPLLRYTHGEARMALFDPAGWCAHYNHSNNDCDRLKGSYEQLLMRQRQMAAVLEAHGVPVLFVHCEAGQDARELLAR
;
A
#
# COMPACT_ATOMS: atom_id res chain seq x y z
N MET A 1 3.18 28.56 -10.23
CA MET A 1 2.05 29.21 -9.52
C MET A 1 1.03 29.55 -10.57
N ALA A 2 -0.25 29.29 -10.28
CA ALA A 2 -1.30 29.60 -11.24
C ALA A 2 -1.40 31.12 -11.45
N HIS A 3 -1.84 31.53 -12.64
CA HIS A 3 -2.07 32.94 -12.92
C HIS A 3 -3.21 33.50 -12.06
N ALA A 4 -3.13 34.80 -11.75
CA ALA A 4 -4.12 35.49 -10.92
C ALA A 4 -5.55 35.39 -11.49
N ASP A 5 -5.69 35.39 -12.82
CA ASP A 5 -6.99 35.27 -13.48
C ASP A 5 -7.63 33.90 -13.25
N THR A 6 -6.83 32.83 -13.22
CA THR A 6 -7.30 31.47 -12.90
C THR A 6 -7.79 31.41 -11.45
N ALA A 7 -7.05 32.02 -10.52
CA ALA A 7 -7.48 32.10 -9.13
C ALA A 7 -8.77 32.92 -8.98
N LEU A 8 -8.86 34.09 -9.63
CA LEU A 8 -10.06 34.94 -9.59
C LEU A 8 -11.29 34.24 -10.19
N MET A 9 -11.13 33.56 -11.31
CA MET A 9 -12.18 32.74 -11.92
C MET A 9 -12.68 31.66 -10.94
N ALA A 10 -11.76 30.89 -10.34
CA ALA A 10 -12.12 29.85 -9.39
C ALA A 10 -12.84 30.41 -8.15
N GLN A 11 -12.40 31.57 -7.62
CA GLN A 11 -13.09 32.23 -6.50
C GLN A 11 -14.54 32.61 -6.87
N ASN A 12 -14.73 33.18 -8.06
CA ASN A 12 -16.04 33.61 -8.52
C ASN A 12 -16.97 32.43 -8.83
N THR A 13 -16.44 31.34 -9.39
CA THR A 13 -17.24 30.17 -9.79
C THR A 13 -17.59 29.27 -8.58
N PHE A 14 -16.64 29.02 -7.69
CA PHE A 14 -16.83 28.12 -6.55
C PHE A 14 -17.26 28.83 -5.26
N GLY A 15 -17.30 30.16 -5.24
CA GLY A 15 -17.59 30.95 -4.05
C GLY A 15 -16.54 30.77 -2.94
N ALA A 16 -15.33 30.35 -3.30
CA ALA A 16 -14.23 30.11 -2.37
C ALA A 16 -13.30 31.32 -2.28
N ARG A 17 -12.70 31.55 -1.11
CA ARG A 17 -11.61 32.51 -0.95
C ARG A 17 -10.29 31.77 -1.18
N ILE A 18 -9.55 32.16 -2.22
CA ILE A 18 -8.30 31.52 -2.63
C ILE A 18 -7.15 32.47 -2.32
N GLU A 19 -6.32 32.09 -1.34
CA GLU A 19 -5.12 32.87 -0.98
C GLU A 19 -3.90 32.43 -1.81
N HIS A 20 -3.83 31.15 -2.18
CA HIS A 20 -2.75 30.57 -2.99
C HIS A 20 -3.29 29.53 -3.98
N ALA A 21 -2.87 29.63 -5.24
CA ALA A 21 -3.15 28.64 -6.28
C ALA A 21 -1.85 28.18 -6.93
N ARG A 22 -1.66 26.86 -7.06
CA ARG A 22 -0.48 26.24 -7.67
C ARG A 22 -0.93 25.19 -8.68
N ASP A 23 -0.30 25.23 -9.85
CA ASP A 23 -0.39 24.14 -10.81
C ASP A 23 0.51 23.00 -10.33
N PHE A 24 -0.05 21.80 -10.29
CA PHE A 24 0.67 20.58 -9.98
C PHE A 24 0.48 19.59 -11.12
N THR A 25 1.56 18.94 -11.52
CA THR A 25 1.49 17.76 -12.37
C THR A 25 1.02 16.55 -11.56
N VAL A 26 0.62 15.49 -12.25
CA VAL A 26 0.33 14.20 -11.61
C VAL A 26 1.55 13.71 -10.80
N ASN A 27 2.76 13.93 -11.32
CA ASN A 27 4.00 13.54 -10.64
C ASN A 27 4.27 14.36 -9.37
N ASP A 28 3.91 15.65 -9.35
CA ASP A 28 4.06 16.48 -8.15
C ASP A 28 3.09 16.00 -7.05
N LEU A 29 1.85 15.68 -7.42
CA LEU A 29 0.87 15.12 -6.50
C LEU A 29 1.30 13.75 -5.98
N ALA A 30 1.81 12.89 -6.86
CA ALA A 30 2.36 11.58 -6.51
C ALA A 30 3.51 11.71 -5.50
N ALA A 31 4.47 12.60 -5.75
CA ALA A 31 5.58 12.85 -4.83
C ALA A 31 5.09 13.35 -3.46
N MET A 32 4.12 14.28 -3.44
CA MET A 32 3.52 14.75 -2.20
C MET A 32 2.82 13.63 -1.44
N MET A 33 2.04 12.78 -2.13
CA MET A 33 1.34 11.65 -1.52
C MET A 33 2.31 10.61 -0.96
N SER A 34 3.39 10.30 -1.67
CA SER A 34 4.46 9.42 -1.17
C SER A 34 5.03 9.93 0.15
N MET A 35 5.35 11.23 0.25
CA MET A 35 5.81 11.85 1.51
C MET A 35 4.76 11.79 2.61
N GLN A 36 3.46 11.93 2.30
CA GLN A 36 2.40 11.78 3.30
C GLN A 36 2.33 10.35 3.84
N TYR A 37 2.45 9.35 2.97
CA TYR A 37 2.46 7.94 3.41
C TYR A 37 3.70 7.62 4.24
N ASP A 38 4.85 8.17 3.90
CA ASP A 38 6.07 8.01 4.70
C ASP A 38 5.88 8.52 6.13
N ASN A 39 5.34 9.73 6.27
CA ASN A 39 5.04 10.32 7.58
C ASN A 39 4.01 9.52 8.41
N GLN A 40 3.23 8.64 7.78
CA GLN A 40 2.25 7.77 8.44
C GLN A 40 2.72 6.31 8.59
N GLY A 41 3.99 6.01 8.28
CA GLY A 41 4.53 4.64 8.35
C GLY A 41 3.97 3.70 7.28
N LEU A 42 3.59 4.24 6.13
CA LEU A 42 3.00 3.54 4.99
C LEU A 42 3.82 3.70 3.70
N ALA A 43 5.04 4.23 3.78
CA ALA A 43 5.95 4.37 2.63
C ALA A 43 6.07 3.07 1.81
N ALA A 44 6.14 1.92 2.49
CA ALA A 44 6.28 0.61 1.86
C ALA A 44 5.11 0.24 0.92
N LEU A 45 3.94 0.83 1.12
CA LEU A 45 2.75 0.59 0.28
C LEU A 45 2.73 1.48 -0.98
N TRP A 46 3.47 2.60 -0.97
CA TRP A 46 3.44 3.58 -2.05
C TRP A 46 3.77 2.97 -3.42
N PRO A 47 4.80 2.13 -3.59
CA PRO A 47 5.11 1.54 -4.90
C PRO A 47 3.92 0.79 -5.52
N LEU A 48 3.14 0.04 -4.73
CA LEU A 48 1.97 -0.68 -5.25
C LEU A 48 0.87 0.29 -5.72
N ILE A 49 0.64 1.36 -4.96
CA ILE A 49 -0.35 2.39 -5.31
C ILE A 49 0.11 3.16 -6.56
N GLU A 50 1.38 3.53 -6.61
CA GLU A 50 1.98 4.23 -7.75
C GLU A 50 1.90 3.40 -9.03
N THR A 51 2.26 2.11 -8.98
CA THR A 51 2.11 1.19 -10.10
C THR A 51 0.64 1.07 -10.51
N ALA A 52 -0.29 0.95 -9.57
CA ALA A 52 -1.71 0.87 -9.89
C ALA A 52 -2.26 2.12 -10.60
N ILE A 53 -1.71 3.30 -10.31
CA ILE A 53 -2.15 4.57 -10.91
C ILE A 53 -1.44 4.84 -12.25
N MET A 54 -0.12 4.62 -12.30
CA MET A 54 0.74 5.11 -13.38
C MET A 54 1.07 4.02 -14.40
N ALA A 55 1.11 2.76 -13.99
CA ALA A 55 1.46 1.62 -14.81
C ALA A 55 0.62 0.38 -14.45
N PRO A 56 -0.72 0.44 -14.57
CA PRO A 56 -1.63 -0.62 -14.08
C PRO A 56 -1.44 -2.00 -14.74
N GLY A 57 -0.69 -2.06 -15.85
CA GLY A 57 -0.32 -3.31 -16.52
C GLY A 57 0.98 -3.95 -16.01
N GLU A 58 1.70 -3.31 -15.08
CA GLU A 58 2.92 -3.81 -14.49
C GLU A 58 2.66 -4.51 -13.15
N ASP A 59 3.56 -5.43 -12.80
CA ASP A 59 3.53 -6.13 -11.52
C ASP A 59 4.41 -5.40 -10.50
N GLU A 60 3.95 -5.31 -9.25
CA GLU A 60 4.74 -4.74 -8.16
C GLU A 60 4.65 -5.60 -6.90
N TRP A 61 5.76 -5.69 -6.14
CA TRP A 61 5.83 -6.54 -4.95
C TRP A 61 6.15 -5.73 -3.71
N LEU A 62 5.38 -5.97 -2.64
CA LEU A 62 5.81 -5.61 -1.29
C LEU A 62 6.30 -6.88 -0.61
N ASN A 63 7.62 -7.07 -0.59
CA ASN A 63 8.28 -8.17 0.09
C ASN A 63 9.38 -7.65 1.02
N ALA A 64 8.95 -7.01 2.11
CA ALA A 64 9.85 -6.43 3.10
C ALA A 64 9.30 -6.68 4.51
N ALA A 65 9.96 -7.52 5.29
CA ALA A 65 9.60 -7.70 6.70
C ALA A 65 9.77 -6.36 7.46
N PRO A 66 8.86 -6.00 8.38
CA PRO A 66 7.75 -6.80 8.93
C PRO A 66 6.41 -6.64 8.18
N GLU A 67 6.40 -6.06 6.99
CA GLU A 67 5.15 -5.87 6.24
C GLU A 67 4.56 -7.20 5.74
N PRO A 68 3.23 -7.28 5.61
CA PRO A 68 2.62 -8.39 4.90
C PRO A 68 3.14 -8.48 3.47
N LEU A 69 3.27 -9.71 2.97
CA LEU A 69 3.64 -9.96 1.59
C LEU A 69 2.45 -9.61 0.68
N LEU A 70 2.67 -8.67 -0.25
CA LEU A 70 1.70 -8.33 -1.28
C LEU A 70 2.33 -8.42 -2.68
N ARG A 71 1.46 -8.66 -3.65
CA ARG A 71 1.74 -8.48 -5.07
C ARG A 71 0.59 -7.73 -5.72
N TYR A 72 0.87 -6.61 -6.38
CA TYR A 72 -0.03 -6.01 -7.35
C TYR A 72 0.13 -6.69 -8.70
N THR A 73 -0.98 -7.11 -9.32
CA THR A 73 -0.98 -7.72 -10.65
C THR A 73 -2.39 -7.63 -11.24
N HIS A 74 -2.50 -7.39 -12.55
CA HIS A 74 -3.80 -7.39 -13.26
C HIS A 74 -4.89 -6.49 -12.62
N GLY A 75 -4.51 -5.37 -12.01
CA GLY A 75 -5.46 -4.46 -11.37
C GLY A 75 -5.89 -4.82 -9.95
N GLU A 76 -5.37 -5.90 -9.35
CA GLU A 76 -5.66 -6.31 -7.97
C GLU A 76 -4.40 -6.46 -7.12
N ALA A 77 -4.52 -6.26 -5.82
CA ALA A 77 -3.49 -6.55 -4.85
C ALA A 77 -3.77 -7.90 -4.16
N ARG A 78 -2.87 -8.86 -4.34
CA ARG A 78 -2.92 -10.16 -3.68
C ARG A 78 -2.10 -10.11 -2.41
N MET A 79 -2.73 -10.35 -1.28
CA MET A 79 -2.11 -10.28 0.04
C MET A 79 -2.03 -11.68 0.66
N ALA A 80 -0.84 -12.07 1.11
CA ALA A 80 -0.66 -13.35 1.78
C ALA A 80 -1.34 -13.35 3.15
N LEU A 81 -2.20 -14.34 3.37
CA LEU A 81 -2.84 -14.63 4.65
C LEU A 81 -2.26 -15.94 5.18
N PHE A 82 -1.23 -15.81 6.03
CA PHE A 82 -0.61 -16.95 6.68
C PHE A 82 -1.48 -17.49 7.81
N ASP A 83 -1.51 -18.80 7.99
CA ASP A 83 -1.88 -19.37 9.29
C ASP A 83 -0.73 -19.13 10.32
N PRO A 84 -0.99 -19.22 11.63
CA PRO A 84 0.06 -18.96 12.63
C PRO A 84 1.31 -19.84 12.46
N ALA A 85 1.14 -21.10 11.99
CA ALA A 85 2.23 -22.03 11.77
C ALA A 85 3.09 -21.65 10.55
N GLY A 86 2.45 -21.28 9.44
CA GLY A 86 3.06 -20.82 8.20
C GLY A 86 3.70 -19.45 8.34
N TRP A 87 3.13 -18.57 9.16
CA TRP A 87 3.75 -17.29 9.48
C TRP A 87 5.06 -17.46 10.26
N CYS A 88 5.07 -18.32 11.29
CA CYS A 88 6.31 -18.71 11.96
C CYS A 88 7.30 -19.30 10.94
N ALA A 89 6.89 -20.23 10.07
CA ALA A 89 7.79 -20.83 9.08
C ALA A 89 8.37 -19.80 8.08
N HIS A 90 7.58 -18.80 7.68
CA HIS A 90 7.97 -17.79 6.68
C HIS A 90 8.94 -16.74 7.25
N TYR A 91 8.73 -16.27 8.48
CA TYR A 91 9.54 -15.19 9.07
C TYR A 91 10.59 -15.66 10.11
N ASN A 92 10.56 -16.92 10.58
CA ASN A 92 11.45 -17.42 11.64
C ASN A 92 12.66 -18.22 11.11
N HIS A 93 13.54 -17.58 10.34
CA HIS A 93 14.76 -18.24 9.84
C HIS A 93 15.91 -18.36 10.87
N SER A 94 15.80 -17.84 12.10
CA SER A 94 17.00 -17.74 12.96
C SER A 94 16.86 -17.93 14.48
N ASN A 95 15.69 -17.91 15.12
CA ASN A 95 15.67 -17.89 16.60
C ASN A 95 14.61 -18.72 17.34
N ASN A 96 13.79 -19.50 16.63
CA ASN A 96 12.93 -20.55 17.22
C ASN A 96 12.00 -20.09 18.38
N ASP A 97 11.67 -18.79 18.47
CA ASP A 97 10.88 -18.22 19.57
C ASP A 97 9.47 -17.82 19.10
N CYS A 98 8.65 -18.83 18.79
CA CYS A 98 7.27 -18.63 18.32
C CYS A 98 6.34 -17.99 19.36
N ASP A 99 6.70 -17.97 20.65
CA ASP A 99 5.87 -17.34 21.69
C ASP A 99 6.06 -15.82 21.77
N ARG A 100 7.28 -15.29 21.57
CA ARG A 100 7.48 -13.85 21.29
C ARG A 100 6.80 -13.40 19.99
N LEU A 101 6.61 -14.35 19.08
CA LEU A 101 6.03 -14.10 17.76
C LEU A 101 4.49 -13.89 17.80
N LYS A 102 3.75 -14.39 18.80
CA LYS A 102 2.29 -14.13 18.89
C LYS A 102 1.92 -12.64 18.88
N GLY A 103 2.64 -11.81 19.62
CA GLY A 103 2.43 -10.36 19.62
C GLY A 103 2.78 -9.67 18.29
N SER A 104 3.73 -10.23 17.52
CA SER A 104 4.05 -9.72 16.18
C SER A 104 3.07 -10.24 15.12
N TYR A 105 2.41 -11.38 15.35
CA TYR A 105 1.33 -11.85 14.48
C TYR A 105 0.10 -10.94 14.56
N GLU A 106 -0.30 -10.51 15.76
CA GLU A 106 -1.40 -9.55 15.91
C GLU A 106 -1.08 -8.21 15.25
N GLN A 107 0.17 -7.74 15.37
CA GLN A 107 0.65 -6.55 14.67
C GLN A 107 0.61 -6.73 13.14
N LEU A 108 1.00 -7.90 12.63
CA LEU A 108 0.87 -8.22 11.21
C LEU A 108 -0.59 -8.16 10.76
N LEU A 109 -1.52 -8.75 11.51
CA LEU A 109 -2.95 -8.70 11.19
C LEU A 109 -3.50 -7.27 11.19
N MET A 110 -3.04 -6.43 12.13
CA MET A 110 -3.38 -5.00 12.13
C MET A 110 -2.81 -4.29 10.89
N ARG A 111 -1.55 -4.57 10.52
CA ARG A 111 -0.91 -4.02 9.31
C ARG A 111 -1.63 -4.46 8.05
N GLN A 112 -2.04 -5.73 7.93
CA GLN A 112 -2.84 -6.24 6.81
C GLN A 112 -4.14 -5.46 6.63
N ARG A 113 -4.89 -5.27 7.72
CA ARG A 113 -6.14 -4.48 7.68
C ARG A 113 -5.88 -3.03 7.30
N GLN A 114 -4.84 -2.41 7.85
CA GLN A 114 -4.48 -1.03 7.54
C GLN A 114 -4.14 -0.87 6.05
N MET A 115 -3.28 -1.74 5.52
CA MET A 115 -2.86 -1.68 4.12
C MET A 115 -4.01 -2.01 3.17
N ALA A 116 -4.83 -3.01 3.49
CA ALA A 116 -6.00 -3.36 2.68
C ALA A 116 -6.97 -2.17 2.58
N ALA A 117 -7.27 -1.51 3.69
CA ALA A 117 -8.15 -0.35 3.69
C ALA A 117 -7.59 0.82 2.85
N VAL A 118 -6.27 1.05 2.87
CA VAL A 118 -5.65 2.09 2.04
C VAL A 118 -5.71 1.73 0.56
N LEU A 119 -5.44 0.47 0.19
CA LEU A 119 -5.54 0.00 -1.19
C LEU A 119 -6.99 0.11 -1.72
N GLU A 120 -7.97 -0.31 -0.94
CA GLU A 120 -9.38 -0.21 -1.29
C GLU A 120 -9.82 1.26 -1.45
N ALA A 121 -9.31 2.18 -0.62
CA ALA A 121 -9.58 3.61 -0.76
C ALA A 121 -9.04 4.21 -2.07
N HIS A 122 -7.99 3.61 -2.65
CA HIS A 122 -7.47 3.94 -3.99
C HIS A 122 -8.15 3.16 -5.12
N GLY A 123 -9.16 2.35 -4.80
CA GLY A 123 -9.86 1.52 -5.79
C GLY A 123 -9.07 0.30 -6.25
N VAL A 124 -8.04 -0.12 -5.51
CA VAL A 124 -7.30 -1.36 -5.76
C VAL A 124 -7.95 -2.49 -4.95
N PRO A 125 -8.64 -3.45 -5.60
CA PRO A 125 -9.25 -4.59 -4.90
C PRO A 125 -8.17 -5.44 -4.22
N VAL A 126 -8.47 -5.97 -3.03
CA VAL A 126 -7.56 -6.81 -2.27
C VAL A 126 -8.08 -8.25 -2.22
N LEU A 127 -7.27 -9.19 -2.73
CA LEU A 127 -7.52 -10.62 -2.65
C LEU A 127 -6.63 -11.24 -1.56
N PHE A 128 -7.24 -11.81 -0.53
CA PHE A 128 -6.51 -12.55 0.51
C PHE A 128 -6.23 -13.99 0.05
N VAL A 129 -4.95 -14.32 -0.09
CA VAL A 129 -4.48 -15.64 -0.52
C VAL A 129 -4.00 -16.43 0.70
N HIS A 130 -4.72 -17.49 1.05
CA HIS A 130 -4.36 -18.34 2.17
C HIS A 130 -3.06 -19.09 1.87
N CYS A 131 -2.10 -18.99 2.79
CA CYS A 131 -0.79 -19.63 2.70
C CYS A 131 -0.64 -20.59 3.89
N GLU A 132 -0.68 -21.89 3.60
CA GLU A 132 -0.49 -22.95 4.59
C GLU A 132 1.01 -23.23 4.84
N ALA A 133 1.31 -23.83 5.98
CA ALA A 133 2.68 -24.25 6.31
C ALA A 133 3.28 -25.16 5.21
N GLY A 134 4.47 -24.78 4.73
CA GLY A 134 5.21 -25.51 3.69
C GLY A 134 4.89 -25.08 2.25
N GLN A 135 3.96 -24.14 2.04
CA GLN A 135 3.73 -23.53 0.73
C GLN A 135 4.62 -22.29 0.53
N ASP A 136 5.06 -22.05 -0.71
CA ASP A 136 5.71 -20.79 -1.07
C ASP A 136 4.66 -19.71 -1.36
N ALA A 137 4.55 -18.74 -0.44
CA ALA A 137 3.61 -17.63 -0.58
C ALA A 137 3.87 -16.80 -1.85
N ARG A 138 5.12 -16.66 -2.31
CA ARG A 138 5.41 -15.91 -3.55
C ARG A 138 4.87 -16.64 -4.77
N GLU A 139 4.98 -17.97 -4.80
CA GLU A 139 4.37 -18.75 -5.87
C GLU A 139 2.85 -18.68 -5.85
N LEU A 140 2.23 -18.71 -4.67
CA LEU A 140 0.78 -18.60 -4.52
C LEU A 140 0.25 -17.25 -5.01
N LEU A 141 0.91 -16.15 -4.63
CA LEU A 141 0.53 -14.80 -5.06
C LEU A 141 0.74 -14.59 -6.57
N ALA A 142 1.61 -15.40 -7.20
CA ALA A 142 1.92 -15.28 -8.62
C ALA A 142 0.94 -15.98 -9.58
N ARG A 143 0.01 -16.79 -9.06
CA ARG A 143 -1.01 -17.51 -9.84
C ARG A 143 -2.23 -16.65 -10.08
#